data_AF-A0A483ANI4-F1
#
_entry.id   AF-A0A483ANI4-F1
#
_cell.length_a   1.000
_cell.length_b   1.000
_cell.length_c   1.000
_cell.angle_alpha   90.00
_cell.angle_beta   90.00
_cell.angle_gamma   90.00
#
_symmetry.space_group_name_H-M   'P 1'
#
loop_
_entity.id
_entity.type
_entity.pdbx_description
1 polymer ?
#
loop_
_entity_poly.entity_id
_entity_poly.type
_entity_poly.pdbx_seq_one_letter_code
_entity_poly.pdbx_strand_id
1 'polypeptide(L)'
;MGVDPLRFPEVDYSSAQNDFGGVNNAPNYANMTAFAAFKDDRSIPIMTWGSITSGGKKAPTSIDLGYTKLYSNKAAFAILKANGSIETWGHSYFGGKDAPAGRGYTKIYSTDRAFAALKANGSIKVWGNPNSGGVNAPDGRRYTKIYSNRRAFAALTRNGSIKVWGNPHFGGKKSPAGRGYTKIYSTDSAFAALKANGSIKVWGNPNSGGVNAPDGKGYTKIYSTSSAFAALKSDGSIKAWGNKYTGGKGAPADKGYIKIYSNDFGFAALKADGSIKAWTDSGSGRKRAPAGKDYTGIYSNPYAFAALKADGSIKAWGNPKFGGRKAPTDKGYIKIYSTDKAFAALKDDGSITSWGNLDDLDDLNHKHKNVPTDKGYTKIYSNASVFSAVKPDGSIRTWGNPDFGGAYASDHNLALGKPATQSSIYPHHIIAVAGYAVDGNTDGEFLNSSTTHTNDEQGAWWQVDLGSRKKISKIIIYNRTDCCVDRLSNYQVTISNKANFSTHTYQQDFHVAPNPKKIIQINGSGKRGRYVRIQLLDKNYLSLAEVQVIGHDSYK
;
A
#
# COMPACT_ATOMS: atom_id res chain seq x y z
N MET A 1 -12.64 -10.39 -11.29
CA MET A 1 -11.84 -9.47 -10.45
C MET A 1 -12.22 -8.05 -10.84
N GLY A 2 -12.81 -7.29 -9.91
CA GLY A 2 -13.18 -5.89 -10.16
C GLY A 2 -11.96 -4.98 -10.34
N VAL A 3 -12.16 -3.81 -10.96
CA VAL A 3 -11.14 -2.76 -11.03
C VAL A 3 -10.81 -2.32 -9.61
N ASP A 4 -9.52 -2.20 -9.30
CA ASP A 4 -9.05 -1.74 -7.99
C ASP A 4 -9.47 -0.27 -7.79
N PRO A 5 -10.38 0.03 -6.86
CA PRO A 5 -10.91 1.39 -6.71
C PRO A 5 -9.88 2.36 -6.12
N LEU A 6 -8.77 1.85 -5.58
CA LEU A 6 -7.75 2.62 -4.88
C LEU A 6 -6.34 2.38 -5.43
N ARG A 7 -5.56 3.47 -5.55
CA ARG A 7 -4.13 3.43 -5.85
C ARG A 7 -3.30 3.60 -4.61
N PHE A 8 -2.64 2.52 -4.21
CA PHE A 8 -1.54 2.51 -3.26
C PHE A 8 -0.21 2.86 -3.94
N PRO A 9 0.90 2.99 -3.21
CA PRO A 9 2.20 3.15 -3.83
C PRO A 9 2.48 2.01 -4.82
N GLU A 10 3.20 2.31 -5.90
CA GLU A 10 3.54 1.34 -6.98
C GLU A 10 4.28 0.09 -6.45
N VAL A 11 4.84 0.17 -5.24
CA VAL A 11 5.44 -0.94 -4.52
C VAL A 11 4.98 -0.88 -3.05
N ASP A 12 4.17 -1.84 -2.65
CA ASP A 12 3.90 -2.14 -1.24
C ASP A 12 4.92 -3.16 -0.70
N TYR A 13 4.90 -3.42 0.61
CA TYR A 13 5.91 -4.26 1.26
C TYR A 13 5.89 -5.70 0.72
N SER A 14 4.69 -6.27 0.51
CA SER A 14 4.58 -7.63 0.02
C SER A 14 5.03 -7.75 -1.43
N SER A 15 4.65 -6.81 -2.30
CA SER A 15 5.12 -6.84 -3.69
C SER A 15 6.64 -6.62 -3.79
N ALA A 16 7.23 -5.74 -2.97
CA ALA A 16 8.68 -5.57 -2.89
C ALA A 16 9.40 -6.91 -2.68
N GLN A 17 8.87 -7.72 -1.76
CA GLN A 17 9.46 -9.01 -1.41
C GLN A 17 9.23 -10.08 -2.48
N ASN A 18 8.01 -10.16 -3.03
CA ASN A 18 7.56 -11.33 -3.78
C ASN A 18 7.57 -11.16 -5.31
N ASP A 19 7.45 -9.93 -5.81
CA ASP A 19 7.19 -9.68 -7.24
C ASP A 19 8.46 -9.23 -7.99
N PHE A 20 9.47 -8.72 -7.28
CA PHE A 20 10.71 -8.18 -7.88
C PHE A 20 11.94 -9.09 -7.72
N GLY A 21 11.78 -10.28 -7.15
CA GLY A 21 12.90 -11.19 -6.86
C GLY A 21 13.75 -10.74 -5.67
N GLY A 22 13.10 -10.11 -4.68
CA GLY A 22 13.68 -9.59 -3.45
C GLY A 22 13.50 -8.07 -3.30
N VAL A 23 13.41 -7.61 -2.04
CA VAL A 23 13.12 -6.21 -1.67
C VAL A 23 14.05 -5.20 -2.33
N ASN A 24 15.34 -5.52 -2.46
CA ASN A 24 16.35 -4.62 -3.00
C ASN A 24 16.25 -4.45 -4.53
N ASN A 25 15.60 -5.39 -5.24
CA ASN A 25 15.40 -5.31 -6.68
C ASN A 25 14.12 -4.55 -7.08
N ALA A 26 13.30 -4.15 -6.09
CA ALA A 26 12.15 -3.30 -6.32
C ALA A 26 12.60 -1.88 -6.73
N PRO A 27 11.85 -1.18 -7.60
CA PRO A 27 12.21 0.18 -8.01
C PRO A 27 12.10 1.20 -6.88
N ASN A 28 11.35 0.87 -5.83
CA ASN A 28 11.09 1.71 -4.68
C ASN A 28 11.02 0.86 -3.41
N TYR A 29 11.44 1.42 -2.28
CA TYR A 29 11.20 0.82 -0.97
C TYR A 29 9.77 1.11 -0.50
N ALA A 30 9.12 0.09 0.05
CA ALA A 30 7.83 0.26 0.73
C ALA A 30 8.02 1.10 2.00
N ASN A 31 6.99 1.90 2.33
CA ASN A 31 6.92 2.56 3.63
C ASN A 31 6.84 1.50 4.74
N MET A 32 7.54 1.70 5.85
CA MET A 32 7.57 0.71 6.92
C MET A 32 6.33 0.78 7.82
N THR A 33 5.77 1.97 8.04
CA THR A 33 4.83 2.19 9.17
C THR A 33 3.63 3.08 8.83
N ALA A 34 3.48 3.49 7.57
CA ALA A 34 2.37 4.31 7.12
C ALA A 34 1.84 3.82 5.77
N PHE A 35 0.61 4.20 5.48
CA PHE A 35 -0.03 4.01 4.19
C PHE A 35 -0.47 5.34 3.60
N ALA A 36 -0.57 5.33 2.27
CA ALA A 36 -1.18 6.38 1.49
C ALA A 36 -1.92 5.74 0.31
N ALA A 37 -3.10 6.25 -0.02
CA ALA A 37 -3.85 5.82 -1.20
C ALA A 37 -4.74 6.94 -1.73
N PHE A 38 -5.12 6.88 -3.00
CA PHE A 38 -6.12 7.78 -3.58
C PHE A 38 -7.12 6.99 -4.44
N LYS A 39 -8.32 7.52 -4.67
CA LYS A 39 -9.32 6.84 -5.52
C LYS A 39 -9.00 6.99 -7.01
N ASP A 40 -9.32 5.94 -7.78
CA ASP A 40 -9.10 5.91 -9.23
C ASP A 40 -9.92 6.94 -9.99
N ASP A 41 -11.11 7.28 -9.49
CA ASP A 41 -12.00 8.32 -10.01
C ASP A 41 -11.47 9.76 -9.77
N ARG A 42 -10.42 9.90 -8.95
CA ARG A 42 -9.76 11.16 -8.59
C ARG A 42 -10.70 12.16 -7.90
N SER A 43 -11.82 11.69 -7.35
CA SER A 43 -12.85 12.51 -6.69
C SER A 43 -12.43 12.97 -5.28
N ILE A 44 -11.50 12.27 -4.63
CA ILE A 44 -11.09 12.55 -3.25
C ILE A 44 -9.60 12.87 -3.10
N PRO A 45 -9.23 13.66 -2.06
CA PRO A 45 -7.84 13.84 -1.66
C PRO A 45 -7.20 12.52 -1.20
N ILE A 46 -5.86 12.50 -1.20
CA ILE A 46 -5.06 11.34 -0.77
C ILE A 46 -5.41 10.98 0.68
N MET A 47 -5.81 9.73 0.90
CA MET A 47 -6.00 9.13 2.21
C MET A 47 -4.65 8.69 2.78
N THR A 48 -4.37 9.04 4.03
CA THR A 48 -3.15 8.60 4.74
C THR A 48 -3.49 8.13 6.14
N TRP A 49 -2.84 7.06 6.60
CA TRP A 49 -2.97 6.55 7.96
C TRP A 49 -1.70 5.83 8.43
N GLY A 50 -1.62 5.55 9.73
CA GLY A 50 -0.43 4.98 10.39
C GLY A 50 0.48 6.03 11.00
N SER A 51 1.78 5.72 11.08
CA SER A 51 2.75 6.55 11.80
C SER A 51 2.84 7.97 11.22
N ILE A 52 2.65 8.96 12.07
CA ILE A 52 2.71 10.39 11.72
C ILE A 52 4.07 10.74 11.12
N THR A 53 5.15 10.24 11.72
CA THR A 53 6.52 10.56 11.30
C THR A 53 6.85 9.99 9.93
N SER A 54 6.18 8.91 9.51
CA SER A 54 6.36 8.27 8.21
C SER A 54 5.36 8.72 7.14
N GLY A 55 4.62 9.81 7.39
CA GLY A 55 3.64 10.35 6.44
C GLY A 55 2.22 9.79 6.57
N GLY A 56 1.90 9.13 7.69
CA GLY A 56 0.57 8.62 8.01
C GLY A 56 -0.44 9.69 8.44
N LYS A 57 -0.02 10.96 8.55
CA LYS A 57 -0.91 12.13 8.66
C LYS A 57 -0.34 13.25 7.79
N LYS A 58 -1.21 14.13 7.27
CA LYS A 58 -0.88 15.33 6.48
C LYS A 58 -0.41 15.05 5.03
N ALA A 59 -1.26 14.39 4.24
CA ALA A 59 -1.06 14.34 2.79
C ALA A 59 -1.14 15.75 2.16
N PRO A 60 -0.54 15.98 0.99
CA PRO A 60 -0.74 17.21 0.23
C PRO A 60 -2.23 17.45 -0.03
N THR A 61 -2.68 18.68 0.22
CA THR A 61 -4.08 19.10 0.07
C THR A 61 -4.36 19.74 -1.29
N SER A 62 -3.41 19.67 -2.23
CA SER A 62 -3.60 20.27 -3.54
C SER A 62 -4.74 19.54 -4.26
N ILE A 63 -5.86 20.26 -4.47
CA ILE A 63 -7.06 19.81 -5.19
C ILE A 63 -6.79 19.74 -6.71
N ASP A 64 -5.63 20.24 -7.13
CA ASP A 64 -5.36 20.53 -8.54
C ASP A 64 -4.56 19.43 -9.25
N LEU A 65 -5.25 18.83 -10.23
CA LEU A 65 -4.78 18.08 -11.41
C LEU A 65 -4.11 16.71 -11.19
N GLY A 66 -4.95 15.67 -11.16
CA GLY A 66 -4.67 14.38 -11.78
C GLY A 66 -3.44 13.62 -11.29
N TYR A 67 -3.48 13.12 -10.05
CA TYR A 67 -2.48 12.18 -9.57
C TYR A 67 -2.43 10.93 -10.44
N THR A 68 -1.22 10.49 -10.80
CA THR A 68 -1.04 9.32 -11.67
C THR A 68 -0.47 8.14 -10.91
N LYS A 69 0.57 8.38 -10.10
CA LYS A 69 1.35 7.33 -9.42
C LYS A 69 1.84 7.81 -8.07
N LEU A 70 1.78 6.90 -7.11
CA LEU A 70 2.26 7.11 -5.76
C LEU A 70 3.50 6.25 -5.53
N TYR A 71 4.48 6.81 -4.83
CA TYR A 71 5.75 6.16 -4.52
C TYR A 71 6.09 6.36 -3.05
N SER A 72 6.96 5.49 -2.54
CA SER A 72 7.46 5.60 -1.17
C SER A 72 8.95 5.28 -1.08
N ASN A 73 9.51 5.61 0.08
CA ASN A 73 10.64 4.90 0.68
C ASN A 73 10.23 4.48 2.10
N LYS A 74 11.18 4.10 2.97
CA LYS A 74 10.85 3.56 4.29
C LYS A 74 10.05 4.51 5.20
N ALA A 75 10.10 5.83 5.00
CA ALA A 75 9.41 6.79 5.88
C ALA A 75 8.87 8.05 5.18
N ALA A 76 8.84 8.10 3.85
CA ALA A 76 8.31 9.23 3.09
C ALA A 76 7.56 8.76 1.85
N PHE A 77 6.68 9.64 1.35
CA PHE A 77 5.92 9.44 0.13
C PHE A 77 6.24 10.53 -0.90
N ALA A 78 6.11 10.17 -2.17
CA ALA A 78 6.21 11.06 -3.31
C ALA A 78 5.10 10.75 -4.30
N ILE A 79 4.35 11.75 -4.75
CA ILE A 79 3.27 11.58 -5.72
C ILE A 79 3.62 12.29 -7.04
N LEU A 80 3.40 11.59 -8.15
CA LEU A 80 3.63 12.09 -9.50
C LEU A 80 2.30 12.54 -10.12
N LYS A 81 2.22 13.81 -10.50
CA LYS A 81 1.04 14.39 -11.18
C LYS A 81 1.09 14.14 -12.69
N ALA A 82 -0.05 14.28 -13.37
CA ALA A 82 -0.16 14.07 -14.82
C ALA A 82 0.75 14.99 -15.65
N ASN A 83 0.96 16.23 -15.20
CA ASN A 83 1.90 17.17 -15.83
C ASN A 83 3.39 16.82 -15.55
N GLY A 84 3.65 15.77 -14.78
CA GLY A 84 4.97 15.32 -14.37
C GLY A 84 5.63 16.19 -13.30
N SER A 85 4.90 16.97 -12.49
CA SER A 85 5.41 17.57 -11.25
C SER A 85 5.31 16.59 -10.07
N ILE A 86 6.07 16.86 -9.00
CA ILE A 86 6.20 15.98 -7.84
C ILE A 86 5.83 16.72 -6.56
N GLU A 87 5.04 16.10 -5.70
CA GLU A 87 4.83 16.53 -4.31
C GLU A 87 5.28 15.43 -3.35
N THR A 88 5.76 15.80 -2.17
CA THR A 88 6.29 14.86 -1.17
C THR A 88 5.78 15.20 0.22
N TRP A 89 5.70 14.18 1.09
CA TRP A 89 5.37 14.32 2.50
C TRP A 89 5.94 13.16 3.33
N GLY A 90 5.89 13.27 4.65
CA GLY A 90 6.46 12.31 5.60
C GLY A 90 7.78 12.78 6.19
N HIS A 91 8.67 11.85 6.53
CA HIS A 91 9.90 12.19 7.24
C HIS A 91 10.83 13.05 6.37
N SER A 92 11.17 14.25 6.86
CA SER A 92 11.98 15.23 6.12
C SER A 92 13.33 14.68 5.68
N TYR A 93 14.07 14.03 6.59
CA TYR A 93 15.37 13.39 6.30
C TYR A 93 15.29 12.26 5.25
N PHE A 94 14.10 11.72 4.98
CA PHE A 94 13.86 10.68 3.98
C PHE A 94 13.35 11.28 2.65
N GLY A 95 13.37 12.61 2.48
CA GLY A 95 12.83 13.26 1.28
C GLY A 95 11.31 13.47 1.33
N GLY A 96 10.71 13.45 2.52
CA GLY A 96 9.33 13.89 2.75
C GLY A 96 9.14 15.42 2.66
N LYS A 97 10.17 16.15 2.23
CA LYS A 97 10.15 17.56 1.85
C LYS A 97 11.13 17.80 0.70
N ASP A 98 11.19 19.02 0.19
CA ASP A 98 12.15 19.46 -0.83
C ASP A 98 12.03 18.68 -2.15
N ALA A 99 10.80 18.38 -2.57
CA ALA A 99 10.55 17.80 -3.89
C ALA A 99 11.17 18.67 -5.00
N PRO A 100 11.76 18.06 -6.05
CA PRO A 100 12.44 18.82 -7.08
C PRO A 100 11.44 19.66 -7.89
N ALA A 101 11.75 20.94 -8.07
CA ALA A 101 10.94 21.83 -8.89
C ALA A 101 10.87 21.38 -10.37
N GLY A 102 9.84 21.86 -11.06
CA GLY A 102 9.61 21.65 -12.48
C GLY A 102 8.66 20.50 -12.82
N ARG A 103 8.56 20.22 -14.12
CA ARG A 103 7.61 19.27 -14.73
C ARG A 103 8.32 18.24 -15.62
N GLY A 104 7.56 17.29 -16.17
CA GLY A 104 8.03 16.29 -17.13
C GLY A 104 8.79 15.11 -16.52
N TYR A 105 8.70 14.90 -15.19
CA TYR A 105 9.11 13.65 -14.56
C TYR A 105 8.13 12.54 -14.96
N THR A 106 8.66 11.33 -15.17
CA THR A 106 7.89 10.18 -15.68
C THR A 106 7.91 8.99 -14.73
N LYS A 107 8.92 8.93 -13.85
CA LYS A 107 9.08 7.84 -12.89
C LYS A 107 9.93 8.29 -11.71
N ILE A 108 9.59 7.78 -10.52
CA ILE A 108 10.35 7.99 -9.29
C ILE A 108 10.87 6.65 -8.80
N TYR A 109 12.10 6.65 -8.30
CA TYR A 109 12.80 5.53 -7.69
C TYR A 109 13.22 5.91 -6.28
N SER A 110 13.49 4.94 -5.41
CA SER A 110 13.98 5.25 -4.06
C SER A 110 15.05 4.29 -3.56
N THR A 111 15.94 4.82 -2.73
CA THR A 111 16.69 4.03 -1.75
C THR A 111 15.88 3.95 -0.46
N ASP A 112 16.48 3.52 0.65
CA ASP A 112 15.76 3.47 1.92
C ASP A 112 15.35 4.86 2.46
N ARG A 113 16.09 5.92 2.08
CA ARG A 113 16.02 7.28 2.65
C ARG A 113 16.12 8.42 1.62
N ALA A 114 16.14 8.12 0.32
CA ALA A 114 16.22 9.13 -0.72
C ALA A 114 15.40 8.76 -1.94
N PHE A 115 15.11 9.74 -2.78
CA PHE A 115 14.39 9.57 -4.03
C PHE A 115 15.22 10.03 -5.23
N ALA A 116 14.95 9.44 -6.39
CA ALA A 116 15.47 9.83 -7.68
C ALA A 116 14.34 9.86 -8.72
N ALA A 117 14.11 11.01 -9.36
CA ALA A 117 13.11 11.18 -10.40
C ALA A 117 13.76 11.22 -11.80
N LEU A 118 13.21 10.46 -12.74
CA LEU A 118 13.64 10.35 -14.13
C LEU A 118 12.69 11.10 -15.05
N LYS A 119 13.23 11.97 -15.91
CA LYS A 119 12.49 12.63 -16.99
C LYS A 119 12.50 11.81 -18.28
N ALA A 120 11.55 12.08 -19.17
CA ALA A 120 11.49 11.45 -20.50
C ALA A 120 12.77 11.65 -21.33
N ASN A 121 13.41 12.81 -21.19
CA ASN A 121 14.69 13.11 -21.83
C ASN A 121 15.90 12.41 -21.15
N GLY A 122 15.67 11.51 -20.19
CA GLY A 122 16.70 10.74 -19.53
C GLY A 122 17.57 11.52 -18.53
N SER A 123 17.16 12.71 -18.09
CA SER A 123 17.80 13.43 -16.97
C SER A 123 17.25 13.00 -15.61
N ILE A 124 18.07 13.14 -14.56
CA ILE A 124 17.77 12.68 -13.20
C ILE A 124 17.83 13.85 -12.23
N LYS A 125 16.86 13.93 -11.31
CA LYS A 125 16.92 14.78 -10.11
C LYS A 125 16.76 13.92 -8.86
N VAL A 126 17.43 14.29 -7.78
CA VAL A 126 17.45 13.54 -6.51
C VAL A 126 17.17 14.47 -5.34
N TRP A 127 16.62 13.91 -4.27
CA TRP A 127 16.40 14.60 -3.01
C TRP A 127 16.29 13.61 -1.85
N GLY A 128 16.28 14.11 -0.61
CA GLY A 128 16.29 13.31 0.61
C GLY A 128 17.70 13.13 1.17
N ASN A 129 17.95 12.01 1.85
CA ASN A 129 19.18 11.84 2.60
C ASN A 129 20.46 11.87 1.71
N PRO A 130 21.43 12.77 1.97
CA PRO A 130 22.65 12.85 1.17
C PRO A 130 23.47 11.54 1.16
N ASN A 131 23.56 10.87 2.32
CA ASN A 131 24.27 9.61 2.49
C ASN A 131 23.55 8.39 1.90
N SER A 132 22.33 8.55 1.38
CA SER A 132 21.57 7.51 0.66
C SER A 132 21.33 7.88 -0.82
N GLY A 133 22.10 8.83 -1.36
CA GLY A 133 22.01 9.24 -2.77
C GLY A 133 21.00 10.36 -3.05
N GLY A 134 20.56 11.07 -2.02
CA GLY A 134 19.68 12.25 -2.14
C GLY A 134 20.36 13.51 -2.68
N VAL A 135 21.65 13.44 -2.99
CA VAL A 135 22.45 14.51 -3.61
C VAL A 135 23.36 13.92 -4.70
N ASN A 136 23.99 14.78 -5.50
CA ASN A 136 24.98 14.40 -6.51
C ASN A 136 24.44 13.42 -7.59
N ALA A 137 23.25 13.70 -8.10
CA ALA A 137 22.73 13.00 -9.28
C ALA A 137 23.72 13.11 -10.46
N PRO A 138 23.85 12.07 -11.29
CA PRO A 138 24.77 12.11 -12.42
C PRO A 138 24.23 13.02 -13.54
N ASP A 139 25.13 13.78 -14.15
CA ASP A 139 24.80 14.65 -15.28
C ASP A 139 24.48 13.88 -16.56
N GLY A 140 23.62 14.47 -17.40
CA GLY A 140 23.30 13.99 -18.74
C GLY A 140 21.81 13.73 -18.99
N ARG A 141 21.52 13.25 -20.21
CA ARG A 141 20.17 13.07 -20.77
C ARG A 141 20.02 11.73 -21.50
N ARG A 142 20.60 10.67 -20.94
CA ARG A 142 20.76 9.36 -21.61
C ARG A 142 20.36 8.17 -20.76
N TYR A 143 19.84 8.42 -19.56
CA TYR A 143 19.43 7.38 -18.63
C TYR A 143 18.05 6.87 -18.97
N THR A 144 17.87 5.56 -18.90
CA THR A 144 16.61 4.88 -19.26
C THR A 144 15.97 4.21 -18.05
N LYS A 145 16.78 3.86 -17.04
CA LYS A 145 16.30 3.20 -15.83
C LYS A 145 17.26 3.44 -14.67
N ILE A 146 16.70 3.55 -13.47
CA ILE A 146 17.44 3.64 -12.21
C ILE A 146 17.18 2.37 -11.41
N TYR A 147 18.20 1.93 -10.68
CA TYR A 147 18.20 0.84 -9.72
C TYR A 147 18.79 1.35 -8.42
N SER A 148 18.46 0.72 -7.31
CA SER A 148 18.90 1.13 -5.98
C SER A 148 19.24 -0.06 -5.10
N ASN A 149 20.04 0.21 -4.07
CA ASN A 149 20.05 -0.56 -2.84
C ASN A 149 19.69 0.38 -1.69
N ARG A 150 20.02 0.01 -0.43
CA ARG A 150 19.63 0.82 0.72
C ARG A 150 20.19 2.24 0.67
N ARG A 151 21.39 2.47 0.13
CA ARG A 151 22.06 3.79 0.23
C ARG A 151 22.75 4.29 -1.04
N ALA A 152 22.60 3.59 -2.15
CA ALA A 152 23.18 3.98 -3.43
C ALA A 152 22.21 3.73 -4.58
N PHE A 153 22.43 4.47 -5.66
CA PHE A 153 21.72 4.31 -6.93
C PHE A 153 22.68 3.94 -8.06
N ALA A 154 22.15 3.25 -9.06
CA ALA A 154 22.81 2.93 -10.32
C ALA A 154 21.86 3.21 -11.51
N ALA A 155 22.26 4.10 -12.42
CA ALA A 155 21.49 4.45 -13.61
C ALA A 155 22.07 3.78 -14.85
N LEU A 156 21.19 3.14 -15.64
CA LEU A 156 21.50 2.47 -16.89
C LEU A 156 21.19 3.40 -18.08
N THR A 157 22.12 3.47 -19.02
CA THR A 157 21.96 4.23 -20.26
C THR A 157 21.50 3.35 -21.42
N ARG A 158 21.05 3.95 -22.53
CA ARG A 158 20.58 3.21 -23.72
C ARG A 158 21.62 2.26 -24.34
N ASN A 159 22.92 2.59 -24.24
CA ASN A 159 24.00 1.73 -24.72
C ASN A 159 24.44 0.67 -23.67
N GLY A 160 23.75 0.61 -22.54
CA GLY A 160 24.04 -0.33 -21.46
C GLY A 160 25.30 0.01 -20.67
N SER A 161 25.73 1.27 -20.59
CA SER A 161 26.71 1.73 -19.59
C SER A 161 26.04 2.19 -18.30
N ILE A 162 26.77 2.16 -17.19
CA ILE A 162 26.27 2.39 -15.83
C ILE A 162 26.92 3.62 -15.21
N LYS A 163 26.14 4.44 -14.52
CA LYS A 163 26.63 5.50 -13.62
C LYS A 163 26.03 5.30 -12.23
N VAL A 164 26.81 5.57 -11.19
CA VAL A 164 26.43 5.33 -9.79
C VAL A 164 26.63 6.58 -8.96
N TRP A 165 25.84 6.71 -7.89
CA TRP A 165 26.00 7.76 -6.88
C TRP A 165 25.40 7.30 -5.53
N GLY A 166 25.66 8.08 -4.47
CA GLY A 166 25.28 7.74 -3.09
C GLY A 166 26.45 7.20 -2.28
N ASN A 167 26.17 6.38 -1.26
CA ASN A 167 27.20 5.92 -0.34
C ASN A 167 28.27 5.05 -1.03
N PRO A 168 29.57 5.40 -0.96
CA PRO A 168 30.63 4.62 -1.61
C PRO A 168 30.72 3.16 -1.14
N HIS A 169 30.49 2.88 0.15
CA HIS A 169 30.55 1.52 0.71
C HIS A 169 29.39 0.65 0.19
N PHE A 170 28.30 1.28 -0.27
CA PHE A 170 27.13 0.61 -0.85
C PHE A 170 27.20 0.57 -2.38
N GLY A 171 28.36 0.83 -2.99
CA GLY A 171 28.51 0.83 -4.45
C GLY A 171 28.06 2.13 -5.13
N GLY A 172 27.91 3.22 -4.37
CA GLY A 172 27.69 4.58 -4.90
C GLY A 172 28.91 5.22 -5.56
N LYS A 173 30.03 4.48 -5.66
CA LYS A 173 31.24 4.83 -6.44
C LYS A 173 31.77 3.59 -7.16
N LYS A 174 32.72 3.79 -8.08
CA LYS A 174 33.42 2.73 -8.82
C LYS A 174 32.48 1.81 -9.62
N SER A 175 31.59 2.40 -10.43
CA SER A 175 30.75 1.64 -11.37
C SER A 175 31.59 0.77 -12.31
N PRO A 176 31.10 -0.42 -12.71
CA PRO A 176 31.84 -1.29 -13.63
C PRO A 176 32.04 -0.62 -14.99
N ALA A 177 33.23 -0.77 -15.55
CA ALA A 177 33.55 -0.30 -16.89
C ALA A 177 32.85 -1.15 -17.97
N GLY A 178 32.59 -0.52 -19.12
CA GLY A 178 32.04 -1.20 -20.30
C GLY A 178 30.58 -0.83 -20.61
N ARG A 179 30.04 -1.54 -21.59
CA ARG A 179 28.70 -1.35 -22.18
C ARG A 179 27.96 -2.69 -22.31
N GLY A 180 26.71 -2.64 -22.75
CA GLY A 180 25.88 -3.82 -23.01
C GLY A 180 25.28 -4.49 -21.77
N TYR A 181 25.29 -3.81 -20.62
CA TYR A 181 24.51 -4.23 -19.45
C TYR A 181 23.02 -3.99 -19.74
N THR A 182 22.19 -4.97 -19.39
CA THR A 182 20.74 -4.95 -19.66
C THR A 182 19.92 -4.83 -18.39
N LYS A 183 20.47 -5.28 -17.25
CA LYS A 183 19.79 -5.23 -15.96
C LYS A 183 20.77 -5.15 -14.80
N ILE A 184 20.37 -4.48 -13.73
CA ILE A 184 21.11 -4.38 -12.47
C ILE A 184 20.24 -4.98 -11.38
N TYR A 185 20.90 -5.63 -10.43
CA TYR A 185 20.34 -6.25 -9.24
C TYR A 185 21.14 -5.80 -8.03
N SER A 186 20.58 -5.93 -6.83
CA SER A 186 21.17 -5.40 -5.61
C SER A 186 20.90 -6.28 -4.40
N THR A 187 21.88 -6.35 -3.51
CA THR A 187 21.68 -6.71 -2.09
C THR A 187 21.46 -5.42 -1.30
N ASP A 188 21.51 -5.44 0.03
CA ASP A 188 21.40 -4.22 0.83
C ASP A 188 22.52 -3.21 0.53
N SER A 189 23.70 -3.68 0.14
CA SER A 189 24.90 -2.84 0.01
C SER A 189 25.85 -3.18 -1.16
N ALA A 190 25.42 -4.03 -2.10
CA ALA A 190 26.17 -4.31 -3.32
C ALA A 190 25.26 -4.37 -4.55
N PHE A 191 25.87 -4.32 -5.73
CA PHE A 191 25.18 -4.44 -7.01
C PHE A 191 25.78 -5.56 -7.88
N ALA A 192 24.94 -6.14 -8.73
CA ALA A 192 25.30 -7.09 -9.78
C ALA A 192 24.65 -6.66 -11.10
N ALA A 193 25.43 -6.42 -12.14
CA ALA A 193 24.97 -6.08 -13.47
C ALA A 193 25.09 -7.28 -14.43
N LEU A 194 23.99 -7.57 -15.13
CA LEU A 194 23.86 -8.66 -16.10
C LEU A 194 23.95 -8.09 -17.53
N LYS A 195 24.72 -8.77 -18.39
CA LYS A 195 24.77 -8.49 -19.84
C LYS A 195 23.84 -9.42 -20.63
N ALA A 196 23.57 -9.06 -21.89
CA ALA A 196 22.74 -9.88 -22.80
C ALA A 196 23.29 -11.30 -23.01
N ASN A 197 24.61 -11.47 -23.04
CA ASN A 197 25.24 -12.80 -23.14
C ASN A 197 25.23 -13.59 -21.81
N GLY A 198 24.61 -13.03 -20.77
CA GLY A 198 24.50 -13.63 -19.44
C GLY A 198 25.77 -13.55 -18.59
N SER A 199 26.78 -12.76 -18.95
CA SER A 199 27.92 -12.49 -18.05
C SER A 199 27.56 -11.46 -16.96
N ILE A 200 28.20 -11.57 -15.79
CA ILE A 200 27.89 -10.79 -14.59
C ILE A 200 29.10 -9.95 -14.16
N LYS A 201 28.88 -8.70 -13.75
CA LYS A 201 29.88 -7.88 -13.05
C LYS A 201 29.27 -7.33 -11.76
N VAL A 202 30.06 -7.31 -10.68
CA VAL A 202 29.64 -6.88 -9.34
C VAL A 202 30.49 -5.74 -8.83
N TRP A 203 29.93 -4.94 -7.93
CA TRP A 203 30.64 -3.89 -7.19
C TRP A 203 29.88 -3.53 -5.90
N GLY A 204 30.53 -2.76 -5.02
CA GLY A 204 29.99 -2.37 -3.71
C GLY A 204 30.62 -3.17 -2.57
N ASN A 205 29.88 -3.39 -1.48
CA ASN A 205 30.41 -4.06 -0.30
C ASN A 205 30.84 -5.52 -0.60
N PRO A 206 32.13 -5.87 -0.39
CA PRO A 206 32.61 -7.24 -0.61
C PRO A 206 31.85 -8.29 0.20
N ASN A 207 31.45 -7.97 1.43
CA ASN A 207 30.73 -8.87 2.32
C ASN A 207 29.27 -9.09 1.93
N SER A 208 28.72 -8.27 1.02
CA SER A 208 27.35 -8.39 0.51
C SER A 208 27.31 -8.82 -0.97
N GLY A 209 28.35 -9.49 -1.46
CA GLY A 209 28.43 -9.99 -2.83
C GLY A 209 28.92 -8.98 -3.87
N GLY A 210 29.53 -7.86 -3.42
CA GLY A 210 30.15 -6.85 -4.29
C GLY A 210 31.47 -7.30 -4.95
N VAL A 211 31.93 -8.52 -4.66
CA VAL A 211 33.10 -9.17 -5.25
C VAL A 211 32.78 -10.63 -5.58
N ASN A 212 33.67 -11.31 -6.32
CA ASN A 212 33.59 -12.75 -6.61
C ASN A 212 32.30 -13.17 -7.31
N ALA A 213 31.88 -12.40 -8.32
CA ALA A 213 30.82 -12.83 -9.23
C ALA A 213 31.18 -14.17 -9.89
N PRO A 214 30.20 -15.04 -10.19
CA PRO A 214 30.47 -16.28 -10.88
C PRO A 214 30.96 -16.03 -12.31
N ASP A 215 31.95 -16.81 -12.72
CA ASP A 215 32.47 -16.76 -14.08
C ASP A 215 31.51 -17.40 -15.09
N GLY A 216 31.74 -17.08 -16.36
CA GLY A 216 31.01 -17.65 -17.50
C GLY A 216 29.85 -16.80 -18.02
N LYS A 217 29.01 -17.45 -18.82
CA LYS A 217 27.91 -16.86 -19.59
C LYS A 217 26.63 -17.68 -19.41
N GLY A 218 25.53 -17.17 -19.98
CA GLY A 218 24.23 -17.86 -20.01
C GLY A 218 23.37 -17.71 -18.76
N TYR A 219 23.74 -16.84 -17.81
CA TYR A 219 22.83 -16.45 -16.73
C TYR A 219 21.71 -15.57 -17.28
N THR A 220 20.47 -15.87 -16.89
CA THR A 220 19.27 -15.19 -17.39
C THR A 220 18.65 -14.28 -16.33
N LYS A 221 18.86 -14.58 -15.04
CA LYS A 221 18.31 -13.80 -13.94
C LYS A 221 19.15 -13.93 -12.67
N ILE A 222 19.22 -12.85 -11.90
CA ILE A 222 19.84 -12.81 -10.58
C ILE A 222 18.75 -12.53 -9.54
N TYR A 223 18.93 -13.09 -8.36
CA TYR A 223 18.10 -12.92 -7.17
C TYR A 223 19.00 -12.56 -6.00
N SER A 224 18.45 -11.91 -4.98
CA SER A 224 19.25 -11.44 -3.85
C SER A 224 18.55 -11.62 -2.51
N THR A 225 19.36 -11.88 -1.49
CA THR A 225 19.01 -11.71 -0.07
C THR A 225 19.53 -10.35 0.42
N SER A 226 19.56 -10.13 1.72
CA SER A 226 20.17 -8.92 2.31
C SER A 226 21.66 -8.78 1.95
N SER A 227 22.40 -9.89 1.77
CA SER A 227 23.86 -9.87 1.59
C SER A 227 24.43 -10.96 0.66
N ALA A 228 23.59 -11.69 -0.08
CA ALA A 228 24.04 -12.66 -1.07
C ALA A 228 23.24 -12.58 -2.36
N PHE A 229 23.83 -13.10 -3.45
CA PHE A 229 23.19 -13.24 -4.74
C PHE A 229 23.10 -14.71 -5.15
N ALA A 230 22.11 -15.02 -5.98
CA ALA A 230 21.97 -16.29 -6.69
C ALA A 230 21.60 -16.03 -8.15
N ALA A 231 22.39 -16.55 -9.08
CA ALA A 231 22.17 -16.44 -10.53
C ALA A 231 21.67 -17.76 -11.11
N LEU A 232 20.61 -17.67 -11.92
CA LEU A 232 19.93 -18.77 -12.60
C LEU A 232 20.29 -18.77 -14.09
N LYS A 233 20.59 -19.94 -14.65
CA LYS A 233 20.75 -20.16 -16.09
C LYS A 233 19.48 -20.73 -16.74
N SER A 234 19.42 -20.72 -18.07
CA SER A 234 18.30 -21.28 -18.84
C SER A 234 18.12 -22.80 -18.66
N ASP A 235 19.21 -23.54 -18.41
CA ASP A 235 19.16 -24.97 -18.07
C ASP A 235 18.71 -25.25 -16.63
N GLY A 236 18.40 -24.18 -15.89
CA GLY A 236 17.98 -24.24 -14.49
C GLY A 236 19.11 -24.46 -13.49
N SER A 237 20.38 -24.40 -13.88
CA SER A 237 21.51 -24.44 -12.93
C SER A 237 21.63 -23.12 -12.15
N ILE A 238 22.10 -23.21 -10.90
CA ILE A 238 22.19 -22.07 -9.97
C ILE A 238 23.62 -21.90 -9.47
N LYS A 239 24.11 -20.66 -9.43
CA LYS A 239 25.33 -20.27 -8.71
C LYS A 239 25.04 -19.16 -7.71
N ALA A 240 25.51 -19.32 -6.47
CA ALA A 240 25.36 -18.31 -5.42
C ALA A 240 26.73 -17.76 -4.98
N TRP A 241 26.75 -16.50 -4.53
CA TRP A 241 27.94 -15.84 -3.99
C TRP A 241 27.56 -14.73 -2.99
N GLY A 242 28.53 -14.21 -2.26
CA GLY A 242 28.34 -13.22 -1.20
C GLY A 242 28.39 -13.83 0.20
N ASN A 243 27.66 -13.28 1.16
CA ASN A 243 27.71 -13.73 2.54
C ASN A 243 27.20 -15.17 2.68
N LYS A 244 28.04 -16.07 3.22
CA LYS A 244 27.69 -17.48 3.44
C LYS A 244 26.46 -17.64 4.36
N TYR A 245 26.32 -16.80 5.38
CA TYR A 245 25.24 -16.84 6.35
C TYR A 245 23.87 -16.45 5.78
N THR A 246 23.85 -15.76 4.62
CA THR A 246 22.62 -15.33 3.95
C THR A 246 22.39 -16.01 2.60
N GLY A 247 22.92 -17.24 2.43
CA GLY A 247 22.70 -18.06 1.22
C GLY A 247 23.73 -17.87 0.10
N GLY A 248 24.84 -17.18 0.36
CA GLY A 248 25.95 -17.00 -0.59
C GLY A 248 26.76 -18.28 -0.89
N LYS A 249 26.45 -19.39 -0.21
CA LYS A 249 26.97 -20.74 -0.47
C LYS A 249 25.85 -21.76 -0.33
N GLY A 250 26.07 -22.98 -0.83
CA GLY A 250 25.14 -24.10 -0.68
C GLY A 250 23.98 -24.12 -1.69
N ALA A 251 24.12 -23.43 -2.83
CA ALA A 251 23.17 -23.55 -3.93
C ALA A 251 23.08 -25.02 -4.41
N PRO A 252 21.89 -25.49 -4.81
CA PRO A 252 21.69 -26.86 -5.27
C PRO A 252 22.57 -27.18 -6.49
N ALA A 253 23.14 -28.39 -6.51
CA ALA A 253 24.04 -28.85 -7.57
C ALA A 253 23.29 -29.38 -8.81
N ASP A 254 22.03 -29.78 -8.65
CA ASP A 254 21.17 -30.27 -9.72
C ASP A 254 20.56 -29.13 -10.56
N LYS A 255 19.89 -29.49 -11.66
CA LYS A 255 19.34 -28.56 -12.67
C LYS A 255 17.80 -28.61 -12.71
N GLY A 256 17.22 -27.84 -13.63
CA GLY A 256 15.78 -27.83 -13.91
C GLY A 256 14.96 -26.87 -13.02
N TYR A 257 15.61 -25.95 -12.31
CA TYR A 257 14.93 -24.88 -11.59
C TYR A 257 14.45 -23.81 -12.56
N ILE A 258 13.21 -23.34 -12.37
CA ILE A 258 12.58 -22.33 -13.22
C ILE A 258 12.54 -20.95 -12.55
N LYS A 259 12.60 -20.90 -11.21
CA LYS A 259 12.53 -19.66 -10.45
C LYS A 259 13.20 -19.79 -9.09
N ILE A 260 13.78 -18.70 -8.62
CA ILE A 260 14.32 -18.56 -7.27
C ILE A 260 13.46 -17.50 -6.54
N TYR A 261 13.30 -17.71 -5.25
CA TYR A 261 12.65 -16.83 -4.30
C TYR A 261 13.63 -16.58 -3.15
N SER A 262 13.57 -15.41 -2.54
CA SER A 262 14.51 -15.02 -1.49
C SER A 262 13.81 -14.41 -0.29
N ASN A 263 14.45 -14.53 0.86
CA ASN A 263 14.23 -13.65 2.01
C ASN A 263 15.56 -13.03 2.44
N ASP A 264 15.64 -12.39 3.60
CA ASP A 264 16.86 -11.69 4.02
C ASP A 264 18.01 -12.64 4.34
N PHE A 265 17.72 -13.92 4.61
CA PHE A 265 18.71 -14.90 5.11
C PHE A 265 18.92 -16.09 4.18
N GLY A 266 18.12 -16.28 3.14
CA GLY A 266 18.20 -17.49 2.33
C GLY A 266 17.40 -17.45 1.04
N PHE A 267 17.48 -18.55 0.31
CA PHE A 267 16.82 -18.73 -0.97
C PHE A 267 16.00 -20.02 -0.99
N ALA A 268 15.00 -20.05 -1.87
CA ALA A 268 14.24 -21.23 -2.25
C ALA A 268 14.08 -21.27 -3.78
N ALA A 269 14.42 -22.39 -4.42
CA ALA A 269 14.28 -22.60 -5.85
C ALA A 269 13.17 -23.61 -6.14
N LEU A 270 12.37 -23.29 -7.17
CA LEU A 270 11.19 -24.04 -7.61
C LEU A 270 11.47 -24.69 -8.98
N LYS A 271 11.12 -25.96 -9.13
CA LYS A 271 11.14 -26.68 -10.42
C LYS A 271 9.77 -26.67 -11.09
N ALA A 272 9.74 -27.06 -12.37
CA ALA A 272 8.50 -27.14 -13.16
C ALA A 272 7.49 -28.18 -12.60
N ASP A 273 7.97 -29.25 -11.97
CA ASP A 273 7.12 -30.24 -11.29
C ASP A 273 6.62 -29.76 -9.91
N GLY A 274 6.91 -28.51 -9.56
CA GLY A 274 6.55 -27.91 -8.29
C GLY A 274 7.44 -28.29 -7.12
N SER A 275 8.49 -29.12 -7.28
CA SER A 275 9.39 -29.43 -6.17
C SER A 275 10.27 -28.23 -5.75
N ILE A 276 10.61 -28.14 -4.46
CA ILE A 276 11.33 -27.00 -3.86
C ILE A 276 12.63 -27.46 -3.22
N LYS A 277 13.72 -26.70 -3.45
CA LYS A 277 14.95 -26.75 -2.65
C LYS A 277 15.24 -25.39 -2.03
N ALA A 278 15.48 -25.35 -0.73
CA ALA A 278 15.90 -24.13 -0.03
C ALA A 278 17.33 -24.28 0.52
N TRP A 279 18.05 -23.16 0.60
CA TRP A 279 19.38 -23.11 1.20
C TRP A 279 19.61 -21.81 1.98
N THR A 280 20.21 -21.97 3.16
CA THR A 280 20.76 -20.91 4.02
C THR A 280 21.65 -21.56 5.07
N ASP A 281 22.64 -20.82 5.56
CA ASP A 281 23.58 -21.26 6.60
C ASP A 281 23.16 -20.75 8.01
N SER A 282 22.22 -19.80 8.08
CA SER A 282 21.64 -19.33 9.34
C SER A 282 20.66 -20.34 9.97
N GLY A 283 20.72 -20.53 11.29
CA GLY A 283 19.92 -21.49 12.05
C GLY A 283 18.40 -21.39 11.87
N SER A 284 17.87 -20.24 11.43
CA SER A 284 16.43 -20.00 11.18
C SER A 284 15.90 -20.69 9.92
N GLY A 285 16.74 -20.99 8.91
CA GLY A 285 16.36 -21.74 7.71
C GLY A 285 17.04 -23.10 7.57
N ARG A 286 17.59 -23.64 8.68
CA ARG A 286 17.95 -25.08 8.78
C ARG A 286 16.73 -26.01 8.73
N LYS A 287 15.49 -25.48 8.81
CA LYS A 287 14.28 -26.26 8.56
C LYS A 287 14.11 -26.47 7.06
N ARG A 288 14.12 -27.74 6.66
CA ARG A 288 14.02 -28.20 5.26
C ARG A 288 12.79 -27.60 4.59
N ALA A 289 12.94 -27.18 3.34
CA ALA A 289 11.82 -26.86 2.46
C ALA A 289 10.80 -28.01 2.48
N PRO A 290 9.50 -27.71 2.28
CA PRO A 290 8.48 -28.74 2.32
C PRO A 290 8.73 -29.80 1.23
N ALA A 291 8.53 -31.06 1.59
CA ALA A 291 8.56 -32.15 0.63
C ALA A 291 7.31 -32.13 -0.27
N GLY A 292 7.39 -32.87 -1.39
CA GLY A 292 6.31 -33.03 -2.35
C GLY A 292 6.46 -32.16 -3.59
N LYS A 293 5.41 -32.21 -4.41
CA LYS A 293 5.26 -31.56 -5.72
C LYS A 293 4.04 -30.65 -5.74
N ASP A 294 3.78 -30.06 -6.91
CA ASP A 294 2.58 -29.26 -7.23
C ASP A 294 2.50 -27.89 -6.53
N TYR A 295 3.61 -27.41 -6.00
CA TYR A 295 3.70 -26.01 -5.58
C TYR A 295 3.79 -25.11 -6.81
N THR A 296 2.94 -24.09 -6.86
CA THR A 296 2.83 -23.15 -7.98
C THR A 296 3.55 -21.83 -7.69
N GLY A 297 3.75 -21.51 -6.42
CA GLY A 297 4.40 -20.27 -5.99
C GLY A 297 5.02 -20.36 -4.61
N ILE A 298 6.01 -19.50 -4.36
CA ILE A 298 6.61 -19.29 -3.05
C ILE A 298 6.53 -17.81 -2.74
N TYR A 299 6.21 -17.50 -1.49
CA TYR A 299 6.14 -16.16 -0.94
C TYR A 299 7.03 -16.10 0.28
N SER A 300 7.55 -14.91 0.61
CA SER A 300 8.46 -14.71 1.71
C SER A 300 8.13 -13.45 2.50
N ASN A 301 8.55 -13.49 3.75
CA ASN A 301 8.90 -12.32 4.56
C ASN A 301 10.41 -12.43 4.88
N PRO A 302 11.04 -11.42 5.50
CA PRO A 302 12.47 -11.46 5.84
C PRO A 302 12.96 -12.76 6.51
N TYR A 303 12.12 -13.48 7.26
CA TYR A 303 12.53 -14.59 8.12
C TYR A 303 11.96 -15.97 7.76
N ALA A 304 10.97 -16.04 6.88
CA ALA A 304 10.22 -17.26 6.58
C ALA A 304 9.72 -17.30 5.13
N PHE A 305 9.28 -18.49 4.72
CA PHE A 305 8.68 -18.75 3.41
C PHE A 305 7.32 -19.44 3.58
N ALA A 306 6.45 -19.23 2.59
CA ALA A 306 5.17 -19.91 2.42
C ALA A 306 4.99 -20.33 0.96
N ALA A 307 4.76 -21.62 0.71
CA ALA A 307 4.52 -22.16 -0.63
C ALA A 307 3.02 -22.45 -0.81
N LEU A 308 2.50 -22.05 -1.97
CA LEU A 308 1.12 -22.23 -2.40
C LEU A 308 1.04 -23.38 -3.41
N LYS A 309 0.05 -24.25 -3.27
CA LYS A 309 -0.29 -25.30 -4.24
C LYS A 309 -1.43 -24.90 -5.16
N ALA A 310 -1.60 -25.63 -6.26
CA ALA A 310 -2.71 -25.43 -7.21
C ALA A 310 -4.11 -25.57 -6.57
N ASP A 311 -4.26 -26.44 -5.57
CA ASP A 311 -5.51 -26.59 -4.80
C ASP A 311 -5.72 -25.48 -3.75
N GLY A 312 -4.81 -24.52 -3.70
CA GLY A 312 -4.81 -23.42 -2.74
C GLY A 312 -4.37 -23.80 -1.33
N SER A 313 -3.83 -24.99 -1.09
CA SER A 313 -3.23 -25.32 0.21
C SER A 313 -1.87 -24.66 0.41
N ILE A 314 -1.51 -24.37 1.67
CA ILE A 314 -0.29 -23.61 2.01
C ILE A 314 0.62 -24.43 2.93
N LYS A 315 1.92 -24.42 2.64
CA LYS A 315 2.98 -24.92 3.55
C LYS A 315 3.99 -23.83 3.85
N ALA A 316 4.29 -23.61 5.12
CA ALA A 316 5.27 -22.63 5.56
C ALA A 316 6.48 -23.27 6.26
N TRP A 317 7.65 -22.65 6.11
CA TRP A 317 8.91 -23.04 6.76
C TRP A 317 9.77 -21.81 7.06
N GLY A 318 10.82 -21.99 7.88
CA GLY A 318 11.69 -20.90 8.36
C GLY A 318 11.44 -20.57 9.82
N ASN A 319 11.61 -19.29 10.20
CA ASN A 319 11.49 -18.88 11.60
C ASN A 319 10.05 -19.09 12.14
N PRO A 320 9.85 -19.93 13.17
CA PRO A 320 8.52 -20.24 13.69
C PRO A 320 7.77 -19.06 14.33
N LYS A 321 8.47 -18.02 14.82
CA LYS A 321 7.87 -16.81 15.39
C LYS A 321 7.29 -15.91 14.30
N PHE A 322 7.85 -15.98 13.09
CA PHE A 322 7.55 -15.06 11.98
C PHE A 322 6.85 -15.74 10.81
N GLY A 323 5.94 -16.67 11.12
CA GLY A 323 5.10 -17.32 10.10
C GLY A 323 5.72 -18.54 9.41
N GLY A 324 6.91 -18.98 9.83
CA GLY A 324 7.54 -20.22 9.34
C GLY A 324 6.91 -21.52 9.88
N ARG A 325 5.78 -21.42 10.58
CA ARG A 325 4.90 -22.54 11.00
C ARG A 325 3.46 -22.04 11.11
N LYS A 326 2.53 -22.95 11.33
CA LYS A 326 1.10 -22.65 11.54
C LYS A 326 0.47 -21.89 10.35
N ALA A 327 0.90 -22.22 9.13
CA ALA A 327 0.13 -21.87 7.94
C ALA A 327 -1.28 -22.49 8.01
N PRO A 328 -2.29 -21.87 7.40
CA PRO A 328 -3.65 -22.41 7.37
C PRO A 328 -3.71 -23.84 6.80
N THR A 329 -4.61 -24.64 7.35
CA THR A 329 -4.80 -26.05 6.97
C THR A 329 -5.88 -26.26 5.92
N ASP A 330 -6.75 -25.28 5.74
CA ASP A 330 -7.79 -25.28 4.72
C ASP A 330 -7.24 -24.88 3.34
N LYS A 331 -8.09 -24.99 2.32
CA LYS A 331 -7.73 -24.85 0.90
C LYS A 331 -8.43 -23.66 0.24
N GLY A 332 -8.14 -23.45 -1.05
CA GLY A 332 -8.79 -22.42 -1.88
C GLY A 332 -8.17 -21.02 -1.77
N TYR A 333 -6.96 -20.91 -1.22
CA TYR A 333 -6.21 -19.65 -1.28
C TYR A 333 -5.63 -19.44 -2.68
N ILE A 334 -5.69 -18.21 -3.17
CA ILE A 334 -5.20 -17.83 -4.51
C ILE A 334 -3.95 -16.98 -4.47
N LYS A 335 -3.67 -16.31 -3.35
CA LYS A 335 -2.50 -15.44 -3.21
C LYS A 335 -2.10 -15.29 -1.75
N ILE A 336 -0.80 -15.18 -1.51
CA ILE A 336 -0.21 -14.89 -0.20
C ILE A 336 0.45 -13.51 -0.26
N TYR A 337 0.37 -12.80 0.85
CA TYR A 337 0.93 -11.48 1.11
C TYR A 337 1.76 -11.53 2.38
N SER A 338 2.64 -10.55 2.58
CA SER A 338 3.59 -10.55 3.69
C SER A 338 3.87 -9.14 4.26
N THR A 339 4.18 -9.12 5.55
CA THR A 339 4.85 -8.00 6.27
C THR A 339 6.28 -8.45 6.66
N ASP A 340 7.01 -7.73 7.51
CA ASP A 340 8.31 -8.18 8.06
C ASP A 340 8.19 -9.51 8.82
N LYS A 341 7.06 -9.73 9.50
CA LYS A 341 6.93 -10.77 10.55
C LYS A 341 5.70 -11.68 10.40
N ALA A 342 4.84 -11.44 9.41
CA ALA A 342 3.61 -12.20 9.21
C ALA A 342 3.29 -12.42 7.73
N PHE A 343 2.29 -13.27 7.50
CA PHE A 343 1.68 -13.53 6.22
C PHE A 343 0.16 -13.35 6.30
N ALA A 344 -0.46 -13.06 5.16
CA ALA A 344 -1.89 -13.11 4.96
C ALA A 344 -2.19 -13.83 3.63
N ALA A 345 -3.22 -14.66 3.58
CA ALA A 345 -3.65 -15.35 2.37
C ALA A 345 -5.10 -15.01 2.04
N LEU A 346 -5.37 -14.78 0.75
CA LEU A 346 -6.66 -14.39 0.19
C LEU A 346 -7.25 -15.54 -0.61
N LYS A 347 -8.55 -15.78 -0.48
CA LYS A 347 -9.32 -16.73 -1.30
C LYS A 347 -10.12 -16.01 -2.39
N ASP A 348 -10.66 -16.77 -3.34
CA ASP A 348 -11.52 -16.25 -4.42
C ASP A 348 -12.80 -15.58 -3.92
N ASP A 349 -13.38 -16.07 -2.82
CA ASP A 349 -14.56 -15.46 -2.18
C ASP A 349 -14.21 -14.18 -1.40
N GLY A 350 -12.93 -13.79 -1.39
CA GLY A 350 -12.42 -12.64 -0.69
C GLY A 350 -12.26 -12.83 0.82
N SER A 351 -12.35 -14.05 1.35
CA SER A 351 -11.99 -14.33 2.75
C SER A 351 -10.48 -14.30 2.96
N ILE A 352 -10.04 -13.90 4.16
CA ILE A 352 -8.63 -13.67 4.49
C ILE A 352 -8.26 -14.49 5.73
N THR A 353 -7.10 -15.13 5.69
CA THR A 353 -6.48 -15.73 6.89
C THR A 353 -5.04 -15.23 7.04
N SER A 354 -4.63 -14.89 8.27
CA SER A 354 -3.28 -14.41 8.57
C SER A 354 -2.58 -15.25 9.64
N TRP A 355 -1.26 -15.39 9.53
CA TRP A 355 -0.43 -16.11 10.51
C TRP A 355 0.95 -15.47 10.63
N GLY A 356 1.68 -15.83 11.70
CA GLY A 356 2.94 -15.17 12.08
C GLY A 356 2.75 -14.15 13.20
N ASN A 357 3.67 -13.19 13.33
CA ASN A 357 3.62 -12.15 14.36
C ASN A 357 3.15 -10.82 13.75
N LEU A 358 1.93 -10.41 14.10
CA LEU A 358 1.26 -9.20 13.63
C LEU A 358 1.36 -8.02 14.61
N ASP A 359 1.73 -8.28 15.87
CA ASP A 359 1.56 -7.34 16.97
C ASP A 359 2.85 -6.56 17.27
N ASP A 360 3.98 -7.02 16.75
CA ASP A 360 5.32 -6.47 16.98
C ASP A 360 5.74 -6.42 18.48
N LEU A 361 4.94 -7.02 19.36
CA LEU A 361 5.20 -7.17 20.78
C LEU A 361 5.82 -8.55 21.03
N ASP A 362 6.80 -8.61 21.94
CA ASP A 362 7.39 -9.86 22.41
C ASP A 362 6.41 -10.70 23.25
N ASP A 363 5.27 -10.13 23.61
CA ASP A 363 4.23 -10.81 24.35
C ASP A 363 3.38 -11.69 23.43
N LEU A 364 3.43 -13.01 23.67
CA LEU A 364 2.72 -14.06 22.92
C LEU A 364 1.19 -14.04 23.11
N ASN A 365 0.66 -13.00 23.76
CA ASN A 365 -0.76 -12.85 24.06
C ASN A 365 -1.64 -12.51 22.84
N HIS A 366 -1.06 -12.30 21.65
CA HIS A 366 -1.80 -12.31 20.37
C HIS A 366 -3.02 -11.37 20.33
N LYS A 367 -2.93 -10.19 20.94
CA LYS A 367 -4.06 -9.29 21.19
C LYS A 367 -4.53 -8.49 19.96
N HIS A 368 -3.74 -8.39 18.88
CA HIS A 368 -4.10 -7.60 17.68
C HIS A 368 -4.29 -8.43 16.39
N LYS A 369 -4.71 -9.70 16.56
CA LYS A 369 -5.01 -10.69 15.52
C LYS A 369 -6.28 -10.48 14.71
N ASN A 370 -6.97 -9.36 14.82
CA ASN A 370 -8.31 -9.26 14.25
C ASN A 370 -8.29 -9.09 12.72
N VAL A 371 -7.89 -10.15 12.03
CA VAL A 371 -8.02 -10.34 10.60
C VAL A 371 -9.48 -10.13 10.22
N PRO A 372 -9.76 -9.53 9.05
CA PRO A 372 -11.13 -9.40 8.58
C PRO A 372 -11.85 -10.76 8.58
N THR A 373 -13.00 -10.84 9.25
CA THR A 373 -13.84 -12.06 9.30
C THR A 373 -14.93 -12.05 8.23
N ASP A 374 -15.17 -10.90 7.62
CA ASP A 374 -16.06 -10.72 6.48
C ASP A 374 -15.35 -11.04 5.15
N LYS A 375 -16.13 -11.09 4.07
CA LYS A 375 -15.69 -11.54 2.74
C LYS A 375 -15.76 -10.42 1.70
N GLY A 376 -15.39 -10.74 0.47
CA GLY A 376 -15.48 -9.84 -0.68
C GLY A 376 -14.27 -8.91 -0.86
N TYR A 377 -13.16 -9.15 -0.17
CA TYR A 377 -11.90 -8.45 -0.45
C TYR A 377 -11.33 -8.91 -1.79
N THR A 378 -10.77 -7.98 -2.54
CA THR A 378 -10.17 -8.25 -3.86
C THR A 378 -8.65 -8.19 -3.82
N LYS A 379 -8.09 -7.47 -2.85
CA LYS A 379 -6.65 -7.24 -2.77
C LYS A 379 -6.21 -6.93 -1.34
N ILE A 380 -4.96 -7.29 -1.04
CA ILE A 380 -4.28 -6.92 0.19
C ILE A 380 -3.02 -6.12 -0.17
N TYR A 381 -2.77 -5.08 0.59
CA TYR A 381 -1.57 -4.26 0.60
C TYR A 381 -0.91 -4.35 1.96
N SER A 382 0.41 -4.17 2.03
CA SER A 382 1.10 -4.14 3.32
C SER A 382 2.17 -3.07 3.40
N ASN A 383 2.40 -2.59 4.63
CA ASN A 383 3.66 -1.97 5.01
C ASN A 383 4.50 -3.02 5.77
N ALA A 384 5.63 -2.62 6.37
CA ALA A 384 6.50 -3.58 7.07
C ALA A 384 5.85 -4.23 8.29
N SER A 385 4.81 -3.62 8.88
CA SER A 385 4.23 -4.08 10.14
C SER A 385 2.78 -4.58 10.02
N VAL A 386 2.00 -4.06 9.07
CA VAL A 386 0.54 -4.25 9.03
C VAL A 386 -0.02 -4.46 7.62
N PHE A 387 -1.24 -4.96 7.56
CA PHE A 387 -1.97 -5.23 6.32
C PHE A 387 -3.17 -4.30 6.14
N SER A 388 -3.55 -4.07 4.88
CA SER A 388 -4.73 -3.33 4.45
C SER A 388 -5.42 -4.09 3.32
N ALA A 389 -6.67 -4.48 3.49
CA ALA A 389 -7.47 -5.17 2.47
C ALA A 389 -8.54 -4.25 1.89
N VAL A 390 -8.77 -4.38 0.58
CA VAL A 390 -9.65 -3.49 -0.20
C VAL A 390 -10.79 -4.29 -0.83
N LYS A 391 -12.01 -3.75 -0.77
CA LYS A 391 -13.19 -4.27 -1.46
C LYS A 391 -13.48 -3.48 -2.75
N PRO A 392 -14.32 -3.99 -3.67
CA PRO A 392 -14.65 -3.32 -4.93
C PRO A 392 -15.24 -1.91 -4.76
N ASP A 393 -15.91 -1.64 -3.63
CA ASP A 393 -16.51 -0.34 -3.32
C ASP A 393 -15.50 0.69 -2.77
N GLY A 394 -14.22 0.32 -2.64
CA GLY A 394 -13.17 1.17 -2.08
C GLY A 394 -13.10 1.16 -0.56
N SER A 395 -13.93 0.36 0.13
CA SER A 395 -13.79 0.19 1.57
C SER A 395 -12.49 -0.54 1.92
N ILE A 396 -11.86 -0.08 3.01
CA ILE A 396 -10.59 -0.60 3.51
C ILE A 396 -10.80 -1.22 4.88
N ARG A 397 -10.19 -2.39 5.12
CA ARG A 397 -9.93 -2.90 6.47
C ARG A 397 -8.44 -3.05 6.70
N THR A 398 -7.97 -2.68 7.90
CA THR A 398 -6.58 -2.94 8.31
C THR A 398 -6.53 -3.76 9.59
N TRP A 399 -5.43 -4.48 9.76
CA TRP A 399 -5.15 -5.27 10.96
C TRP A 399 -3.64 -5.38 11.21
N GLY A 400 -3.28 -5.66 12.46
CA GLY A 400 -1.92 -5.63 13.00
C GLY A 400 -1.70 -4.46 13.96
N ASN A 401 -0.45 -4.07 14.20
CA ASN A 401 -0.10 -3.01 15.15
C ASN A 401 -0.82 -1.66 14.89
N PRO A 402 -1.64 -1.16 15.84
CA PRO A 402 -2.30 0.15 15.81
C PRO A 402 -1.45 1.34 15.39
N ASP A 403 -0.26 1.47 15.94
CA ASP A 403 0.60 2.65 15.80
C ASP A 403 1.15 2.78 14.37
N PHE A 404 1.14 1.68 13.62
CA PHE A 404 1.64 1.58 12.25
C PHE A 404 0.52 1.46 11.22
N GLY A 405 -0.73 1.75 11.62
CA GLY A 405 -1.89 1.78 10.75
C GLY A 405 -2.69 0.47 10.71
N GLY A 406 -2.40 -0.47 11.60
CA GLY A 406 -3.14 -1.72 11.77
C GLY A 406 -4.36 -1.60 12.69
N ALA A 407 -4.56 -0.46 13.34
CA ALA A 407 -5.76 -0.18 14.10
C ALA A 407 -6.88 0.08 13.11
N TYR A 408 -7.64 -0.97 12.75
CA TYR A 408 -8.85 -0.93 11.91
C TYR A 408 -9.02 0.41 11.19
N ALA A 409 -8.08 0.71 10.32
CA ALA A 409 -7.94 2.04 9.77
C ALA A 409 -8.99 2.10 8.68
N SER A 410 -10.00 2.95 8.75
CA SER A 410 -10.26 4.05 9.67
C SER A 410 -11.77 4.23 9.73
N ASP A 411 -12.25 5.15 10.55
CA ASP A 411 -13.58 5.67 10.34
C ASP A 411 -13.68 6.16 8.88
N HIS A 412 -14.52 5.51 8.08
CA HIS A 412 -14.77 5.88 6.68
C HIS A 412 -16.19 6.43 6.56
N ASN A 413 -16.51 7.08 5.43
CA ASN A 413 -17.88 7.51 5.20
C ASN A 413 -18.78 6.27 5.01
N LEU A 414 -19.43 5.85 6.10
CA LEU A 414 -20.37 4.75 6.16
C LEU A 414 -21.63 5.02 5.34
N ALA A 415 -21.93 6.29 5.05
CA ALA A 415 -23.10 6.70 4.29
C ALA A 415 -22.88 6.66 2.78
N LEU A 416 -21.63 6.71 2.29
CA LEU A 416 -21.31 6.74 0.86
C LEU A 416 -22.00 5.59 0.11
N GLY A 417 -22.82 5.94 -0.88
CA GLY A 417 -23.58 5.01 -1.73
C GLY A 417 -24.66 4.20 -1.01
N LYS A 418 -25.04 4.56 0.22
CA LYS A 418 -26.06 3.84 0.99
C LYS A 418 -27.48 4.26 0.64
N PRO A 419 -28.48 3.40 0.88
CA PRO A 419 -29.88 3.79 0.75
C PRO A 419 -30.22 4.98 1.64
N ALA A 420 -30.68 6.06 1.02
CA ALA A 420 -31.14 7.27 1.68
C ALA A 420 -32.58 7.59 1.27
N THR A 421 -33.33 8.19 2.18
CA THR A 421 -34.70 8.65 1.96
C THR A 421 -34.90 10.04 2.55
N GLN A 422 -35.90 10.75 2.04
CA GLN A 422 -36.29 12.07 2.55
C GLN A 422 -37.81 12.16 2.61
N SER A 423 -38.32 13.10 3.41
CA SER A 423 -39.75 13.27 3.69
C SER A 423 -40.58 13.55 2.44
N SER A 424 -40.03 14.30 1.49
CA SER A 424 -40.65 14.63 0.22
C SER A 424 -39.61 15.02 -0.84
N ILE A 425 -39.99 15.06 -2.11
CA ILE A 425 -39.13 15.52 -3.20
C ILE A 425 -39.76 16.78 -3.80
N TYR A 426 -39.02 17.89 -3.80
CA TYR A 426 -39.50 19.14 -4.39
C TYR A 426 -39.65 19.00 -5.91
N PRO A 427 -40.84 19.32 -6.48
CA PRO A 427 -41.04 19.27 -7.92
C PRO A 427 -40.23 20.37 -8.62
N HIS A 428 -39.17 19.99 -9.33
CA HIS A 428 -38.32 20.88 -10.10
C HIS A 428 -37.80 20.15 -11.34
N HIS A 429 -37.25 20.88 -12.32
CA HIS A 429 -36.65 20.27 -13.51
C HIS A 429 -35.41 19.42 -13.18
N ILE A 430 -34.77 19.68 -12.05
CA ILE A 430 -33.75 18.83 -11.41
C ILE A 430 -34.44 17.98 -10.35
N ILE A 431 -34.34 16.66 -10.47
CA ILE A 431 -34.94 15.74 -9.51
C ILE A 431 -33.99 15.57 -8.31
N ALA A 432 -34.16 16.40 -7.29
CA ALA A 432 -33.30 16.48 -6.11
C ALA A 432 -33.56 15.34 -5.10
N VAL A 433 -33.18 14.12 -5.47
CA VAL A 433 -33.40 12.89 -4.69
C VAL A 433 -32.48 12.80 -3.47
N ALA A 434 -32.90 12.03 -2.46
CA ALA A 434 -32.12 11.82 -1.23
C ALA A 434 -30.72 11.23 -1.44
N GLY A 435 -30.51 10.49 -2.53
CA GLY A 435 -29.23 9.83 -2.85
C GLY A 435 -28.07 10.78 -3.14
N TYR A 436 -28.34 12.05 -3.49
CA TYR A 436 -27.26 13.02 -3.73
C TYR A 436 -26.46 13.32 -2.47
N ALA A 437 -27.09 13.32 -1.29
CA ALA A 437 -26.38 13.54 -0.04
C ALA A 437 -25.51 12.34 0.44
N VAL A 438 -25.34 11.31 -0.39
CA VAL A 438 -24.46 10.16 -0.13
C VAL A 438 -23.63 9.76 -1.35
N ASP A 439 -23.55 10.57 -2.39
CA ASP A 439 -22.80 10.23 -3.60
C ASP A 439 -21.32 10.64 -3.53
N GLY A 440 -20.94 11.40 -2.50
CA GLY A 440 -19.59 11.89 -2.28
C GLY A 440 -19.29 13.23 -2.94
N ASN A 441 -20.25 13.87 -3.60
CA ASN A 441 -20.14 15.20 -4.17
C ASN A 441 -20.53 16.27 -3.12
N THR A 442 -19.59 17.13 -2.74
CA THR A 442 -19.83 18.15 -1.71
C THR A 442 -20.24 19.51 -2.28
N ASP A 443 -20.60 19.56 -3.56
CA ASP A 443 -20.97 20.79 -4.24
C ASP A 443 -22.34 21.30 -3.75
N GLY A 444 -22.35 22.50 -3.17
CA GLY A 444 -23.55 23.12 -2.63
C GLY A 444 -24.35 23.91 -3.67
N GLU A 445 -23.92 23.97 -4.93
CA GLU A 445 -24.64 24.63 -6.02
C GLU A 445 -25.82 23.76 -6.51
N PHE A 446 -27.05 24.25 -6.35
CA PHE A 446 -28.24 23.45 -6.66
C PHE A 446 -28.36 23.09 -8.14
N LEU A 447 -28.01 24.03 -9.03
CA LEU A 447 -28.06 23.81 -10.47
C LEU A 447 -27.04 22.78 -10.98
N ASN A 448 -26.03 22.43 -10.18
CA ASN A 448 -25.05 21.39 -10.50
C ASN A 448 -25.56 19.96 -10.20
N SER A 449 -26.83 19.80 -9.82
CA SER A 449 -27.46 18.51 -9.53
C SER A 449 -26.75 17.70 -8.43
N SER A 450 -26.21 18.40 -7.43
CA SER A 450 -25.46 17.81 -6.31
C SER A 450 -26.17 17.93 -4.96
N THR A 451 -27.40 18.45 -4.92
CA THR A 451 -28.09 18.74 -3.66
C THR A 451 -29.47 18.09 -3.59
N THR A 452 -29.85 17.65 -2.40
CA THR A 452 -31.20 17.16 -2.10
C THR A 452 -32.16 18.34 -1.89
N HIS A 453 -33.47 18.10 -2.03
CA HIS A 453 -34.47 19.15 -1.77
C HIS A 453 -35.83 18.56 -1.42
N THR A 454 -36.33 18.86 -0.22
CA THR A 454 -37.70 18.54 0.23
C THR A 454 -38.67 19.64 -0.16
N ASN A 455 -39.98 19.42 0.02
CA ASN A 455 -40.98 20.48 0.04
C ASN A 455 -40.84 21.38 1.28
N ASP A 456 -41.57 22.49 1.30
CA ASP A 456 -41.78 23.33 2.49
C ASP A 456 -42.77 22.64 3.43
N GLU A 457 -42.24 21.99 4.46
CA GLU A 457 -43.06 21.20 5.38
C GLU A 457 -42.50 21.25 6.80
N GLN A 458 -43.41 21.09 7.78
CA GLN A 458 -43.04 21.07 9.18
C GLN A 458 -42.18 19.84 9.46
N GLY A 459 -40.96 20.06 9.94
CA GLY A 459 -40.06 18.99 10.32
C GLY A 459 -39.57 18.13 9.15
N ALA A 460 -39.37 18.75 7.98
CA ALA A 460 -38.76 18.10 6.82
C ALA A 460 -37.47 17.35 7.21
N TRP A 461 -37.26 16.16 6.65
CA TRP A 461 -36.17 15.29 7.07
C TRP A 461 -35.51 14.54 5.92
N TRP A 462 -34.25 14.20 6.16
CA TRP A 462 -33.43 13.31 5.34
C TRP A 462 -32.78 12.25 6.24
N GLN A 463 -32.67 11.01 5.79
CA GLN A 463 -32.00 9.95 6.54
C GLN A 463 -31.28 8.92 5.65
N VAL A 464 -30.29 8.25 6.23
CA VAL A 464 -29.53 7.15 5.61
C VAL A 464 -29.58 5.88 6.44
N ASP A 465 -29.69 4.73 5.78
CA ASP A 465 -29.50 3.40 6.36
C ASP A 465 -28.07 2.90 6.09
N LEU A 466 -27.26 2.80 7.14
CA LEU A 466 -25.87 2.31 7.07
C LEU A 466 -25.77 0.79 6.83
N GLY A 467 -26.91 0.10 6.73
CA GLY A 467 -27.07 -1.33 6.47
C GLY A 467 -26.94 -2.22 7.71
N SER A 468 -26.12 -1.82 8.68
CA SER A 468 -25.99 -2.49 9.97
C SER A 468 -25.62 -1.51 11.07
N ARG A 469 -25.60 -1.96 12.33
CA ARG A 469 -25.16 -1.14 13.47
C ARG A 469 -23.65 -0.86 13.31
N LYS A 470 -23.30 0.43 13.23
CA LYS A 470 -21.92 0.94 13.11
C LYS A 470 -21.54 1.74 14.34
N LYS A 471 -20.25 1.84 14.63
CA LYS A 471 -19.70 2.82 15.58
C LYS A 471 -19.41 4.10 14.81
N ILE A 472 -20.06 5.19 15.21
CA ILE A 472 -19.97 6.48 14.53
C ILE A 472 -19.11 7.42 15.39
N SER A 473 -18.11 8.04 14.79
CA SER A 473 -17.20 8.98 15.48
C SER A 473 -17.49 10.43 15.14
N LYS A 474 -17.95 10.71 13.91
CA LYS A 474 -18.17 12.08 13.44
C LYS A 474 -19.21 12.09 12.33
N ILE A 475 -20.03 13.14 12.28
CA ILE A 475 -20.93 13.43 11.16
C ILE A 475 -20.49 14.75 10.55
N ILE A 476 -20.40 14.81 9.22
CA ILE A 476 -20.14 16.05 8.46
C ILE A 476 -21.35 16.32 7.59
N ILE A 477 -21.91 17.50 7.72
CA ILE A 477 -23.07 17.95 6.93
C ILE A 477 -22.59 19.08 6.04
N TYR A 478 -22.67 18.88 4.72
CA TYR A 478 -22.47 19.90 3.70
C TYR A 478 -23.83 20.45 3.28
N ASN A 479 -23.98 21.77 3.34
CA ASN A 479 -25.22 22.47 3.02
C ASN A 479 -25.22 22.93 1.55
N ARG A 480 -26.39 23.32 1.07
CA ARG A 480 -26.54 24.13 -0.14
C ARG A 480 -25.90 25.51 0.07
N THR A 481 -25.26 26.08 -0.96
CA THR A 481 -24.41 27.29 -0.85
C THR A 481 -24.68 28.40 -1.86
N ASP A 482 -25.41 28.14 -2.95
CA ASP A 482 -25.73 29.09 -4.04
C ASP A 482 -26.75 30.16 -3.63
N CYS A 483 -27.75 29.75 -2.88
CA CYS A 483 -28.70 30.62 -2.20
C CYS A 483 -29.16 29.89 -0.94
N CYS A 484 -29.93 30.57 -0.10
CA CYS A 484 -30.84 29.84 0.78
C CYS A 484 -30.14 29.01 1.89
N VAL A 485 -28.87 29.34 2.18
CA VAL A 485 -28.02 28.68 3.19
C VAL A 485 -28.73 28.63 4.56
N ASP A 486 -29.44 29.70 4.90
CA ASP A 486 -30.11 29.89 6.20
C ASP A 486 -31.28 28.92 6.43
N ARG A 487 -31.74 28.19 5.41
CA ARG A 487 -32.83 27.20 5.56
C ARG A 487 -32.46 26.02 6.47
N LEU A 488 -31.17 25.67 6.56
CA LEU A 488 -30.65 24.67 7.50
C LEU A 488 -30.17 25.31 8.81
N SER A 489 -30.82 26.37 9.27
CA SER A 489 -30.42 27.07 10.50
C SER A 489 -30.93 26.40 11.77
N ASN A 490 -32.02 25.63 11.73
CA ASN A 490 -32.66 25.09 12.93
C ASN A 490 -33.00 23.60 12.75
N TYR A 491 -32.07 22.71 13.12
CA TYR A 491 -32.17 21.29 12.81
C TYR A 491 -31.63 20.40 13.92
N GLN A 492 -32.08 19.16 13.91
CA GLN A 492 -31.66 18.09 14.79
C GLN A 492 -30.92 17.00 14.02
N VAL A 493 -29.88 16.47 14.66
CA VAL A 493 -29.14 15.31 14.16
C VAL A 493 -29.33 14.15 15.11
N THR A 494 -29.88 13.05 14.59
CA THR A 494 -30.24 11.87 15.40
C THR A 494 -29.58 10.61 14.86
N ILE A 495 -29.06 9.78 15.75
CA ILE A 495 -28.52 8.44 15.45
C ILE A 495 -29.42 7.40 16.13
N SER A 496 -29.90 6.40 15.38
CA SER A 496 -30.77 5.34 15.90
C SER A 496 -30.35 3.94 15.42
N ASN A 497 -30.78 2.91 16.15
CA ASN A 497 -30.75 1.52 15.68
C ASN A 497 -32.05 1.10 14.97
N LYS A 498 -33.13 1.90 15.06
CA LYS A 498 -34.44 1.62 14.48
C LYS A 498 -34.78 2.65 13.40
N ALA A 499 -35.37 2.17 12.30
CA ALA A 499 -35.69 3.02 11.13
C ALA A 499 -36.72 4.12 11.44
N ASN A 500 -37.55 3.91 12.45
CA ASN A 500 -38.57 4.87 12.89
C ASN A 500 -38.07 5.88 13.94
N PHE A 501 -36.79 5.80 14.34
CA PHE A 501 -36.18 6.69 15.35
C PHE A 501 -36.92 6.73 16.70
N SER A 502 -37.72 5.71 17.04
CA SER A 502 -38.45 5.65 18.32
C SER A 502 -37.53 5.58 19.53
N THR A 503 -36.25 5.24 19.31
CA THR A 503 -35.16 5.35 20.28
C THR A 503 -33.96 5.94 19.57
N HIS A 504 -33.06 6.61 20.30
CA HIS A 504 -31.87 7.22 19.73
C HIS A 504 -30.68 7.03 20.67
N THR A 505 -29.51 6.81 20.07
CA THR A 505 -28.23 6.69 20.79
C THR A 505 -27.47 8.01 20.81
N TYR A 506 -27.85 8.95 19.96
CA TYR A 506 -27.40 10.33 19.93
C TYR A 506 -28.51 11.20 19.37
N GLN A 507 -28.66 12.39 19.94
CA GLN A 507 -29.55 13.44 19.47
C GLN A 507 -28.96 14.77 19.91
N GLN A 508 -28.92 15.74 19.01
CA GLN A 508 -28.48 17.09 19.32
C GLN A 508 -29.11 18.08 18.35
N ASP A 509 -29.50 19.23 18.88
CA ASP A 509 -30.08 20.34 18.12
C ASP A 509 -28.99 21.36 17.77
N PHE A 510 -29.17 22.01 16.62
CA PHE A 510 -28.27 22.99 16.04
C PHE A 510 -29.09 24.18 15.53
N HIS A 511 -28.65 25.38 15.90
CA HIS A 511 -29.34 26.65 15.60
C HIS A 511 -28.49 27.58 14.72
N VAL A 512 -27.55 27.03 13.95
CA VAL A 512 -26.71 27.77 13.01
C VAL A 512 -26.55 26.97 11.72
N ALA A 513 -26.79 27.63 10.60
CA ALA A 513 -26.67 27.04 9.28
C ALA A 513 -25.22 26.64 8.97
N PRO A 514 -24.96 25.40 8.50
CA PRO A 514 -23.66 25.04 7.98
C PRO A 514 -23.32 25.87 6.73
N ASN A 515 -22.14 26.50 6.69
CA ASN A 515 -21.68 27.24 5.52
C ASN A 515 -20.14 27.09 5.34
N PRO A 516 -19.65 26.30 4.36
CA PRO A 516 -20.42 25.32 3.57
C PRO A 516 -20.76 24.06 4.39
N LYS A 517 -20.13 23.85 5.56
CA LYS A 517 -20.28 22.60 6.31
C LYS A 517 -20.23 22.74 7.83
N LYS A 518 -20.81 21.75 8.51
CA LYS A 518 -20.76 21.58 9.96
C LYS A 518 -20.13 20.23 10.27
N ILE A 519 -19.14 20.25 11.15
CA ILE A 519 -18.53 19.03 11.69
C ILE A 519 -19.09 18.81 13.08
N ILE A 520 -19.71 17.65 13.28
CA ILE A 520 -20.28 17.23 14.56
C ILE A 520 -19.40 16.11 15.10
N GLN A 521 -18.66 16.41 16.16
CA GLN A 521 -17.90 15.40 16.88
C GLN A 521 -18.85 14.62 17.79
N ILE A 522 -18.87 13.30 17.62
CA ILE A 522 -19.67 12.43 18.48
C ILE A 522 -18.81 12.10 19.71
N ASN A 523 -18.68 13.08 20.61
CA ASN A 523 -17.85 12.99 21.80
C ASN A 523 -18.36 11.87 22.75
N GLY A 524 -17.46 10.97 23.14
CA GLY A 524 -17.74 9.81 24.00
C GLY A 524 -17.41 8.47 23.32
N SER A 525 -17.08 7.45 24.12
CA SER A 525 -16.74 6.12 23.63
C SER A 525 -17.91 5.44 22.92
N GLY A 526 -17.97 5.56 21.59
CA GLY A 526 -18.70 4.66 20.70
C GLY A 526 -20.23 4.74 20.73
N LYS A 527 -20.81 5.89 20.38
CA LYS A 527 -22.25 5.93 20.03
C LYS A 527 -22.47 5.11 18.75
N ARG A 528 -23.28 4.06 18.88
CA ARG A 528 -23.54 3.08 17.81
C ARG A 528 -24.92 3.32 17.20
N GLY A 529 -25.05 3.22 15.89
CA GLY A 529 -26.32 3.35 15.19
C GLY A 529 -26.30 2.70 13.82
N ARG A 530 -27.49 2.39 13.30
CA ARG A 530 -27.71 1.95 11.91
C ARG A 530 -28.26 3.09 11.04
N TYR A 531 -29.02 4.00 11.63
CA TYR A 531 -29.67 5.10 10.91
C TYR A 531 -29.17 6.44 11.42
N VAL A 532 -28.97 7.38 10.50
CA VAL A 532 -28.68 8.79 10.80
C VAL A 532 -29.74 9.64 10.12
N ARG A 533 -30.32 10.60 10.84
CA ARG A 533 -31.33 11.53 10.32
C ARG A 533 -30.91 12.97 10.61
N ILE A 534 -31.12 13.83 9.60
CA ILE A 534 -31.09 15.29 9.71
C ILE A 534 -32.54 15.76 9.54
N GLN A 535 -33.07 16.49 10.51
CA GLN A 535 -34.47 16.91 10.53
C GLN A 535 -34.60 18.35 10.98
N LEU A 536 -35.40 19.15 10.28
CA LEU A 536 -35.73 20.51 10.73
C LEU A 536 -36.60 20.48 11.98
N LEU A 537 -36.46 21.49 12.84
CA LEU A 537 -37.33 21.67 14.02
C LEU A 537 -38.54 22.56 13.72
N ASP A 538 -38.50 23.28 12.61
CA ASP A 538 -39.51 24.21 12.11
C ASP A 538 -40.03 23.79 10.72
N LYS A 539 -40.89 24.61 10.15
CA LYS A 539 -41.40 24.47 8.79
C LYS A 539 -40.49 25.21 7.81
N ASN A 540 -39.80 24.47 6.95
CA ASN A 540 -38.98 25.01 5.86
C ASN A 540 -38.65 23.91 4.84
N TYR A 541 -37.90 24.26 3.80
CA TYR A 541 -37.26 23.32 2.87
C TYR A 541 -35.93 22.81 3.44
N LEU A 542 -35.69 21.50 3.40
CA LEU A 542 -34.40 20.89 3.71
C LEU A 542 -33.62 20.60 2.43
N SER A 543 -32.39 21.09 2.35
CA SER A 543 -31.45 20.81 1.26
C SER A 543 -30.07 20.47 1.80
N LEU A 544 -29.46 19.42 1.27
CA LEU A 544 -28.15 18.92 1.69
C LEU A 544 -27.30 18.61 0.46
N ALA A 545 -26.05 19.03 0.45
CA ALA A 545 -25.09 18.64 -0.59
C ALA A 545 -24.53 17.23 -0.31
N GLU A 546 -24.07 16.99 0.92
CA GLU A 546 -23.48 15.70 1.30
C GLU A 546 -23.60 15.49 2.82
N VAL A 547 -23.88 14.25 3.25
CA VAL A 547 -23.82 13.83 4.64
C VAL A 547 -22.82 12.70 4.79
N GLN A 548 -21.67 13.01 5.38
CA GLN A 548 -20.63 12.02 5.65
C GLN A 548 -20.77 11.48 7.07
N VAL A 549 -21.08 10.19 7.20
CA VAL A 549 -21.14 9.49 8.48
C VAL A 549 -19.83 8.74 8.69
N ILE A 550 -18.91 9.34 9.44
CA ILE A 550 -17.57 8.83 9.64
C ILE A 550 -17.59 7.83 10.80
N GLY A 551 -17.29 6.56 10.50
CA GLY A 551 -17.30 5.49 11.48
C GLY A 551 -16.75 4.16 10.97
N HIS A 552 -16.82 3.12 11.81
CA HIS A 552 -16.41 1.75 11.48
C HIS A 552 -17.41 0.72 12.00
N ASP A 553 -17.28 -0.52 11.54
CA ASP A 553 -18.16 -1.61 11.99
C ASP A 553 -17.98 -1.89 13.49
N SER A 554 -19.10 -2.10 14.19
CA SER A 554 -19.07 -2.56 15.57
C SER A 554 -18.84 -4.07 15.61
N TYR A 555 -17.74 -4.53 16.22
CA TYR A 555 -17.59 -5.93 16.63
C TYR A 555 -18.63 -6.26 17.71
N LYS A 556 -19.15 -7.49 17.67
CA LYS A 556 -19.92 -8.08 18.77
C LYS A 556 -19.00 -8.38 19.94
#